data_AF-A0A2G2YH18-F1
#
_entry.id   AF-A0A2G2YH18-F1
#
_cell.length_a   1.000
_cell.length_b   1.000
_cell.length_c   1.000
_cell.angle_alpha   90.00
_cell.angle_beta   90.00
_cell.angle_gamma   90.00
#
_symmetry.space_group_name_H-M   'P 1'
#
loop_
_entity.id
_entity.type
_entity.pdbx_description
1 polymer ?
#
loop_
_entity_poly.entity_id
_entity_poly.type
_entity_poly.pdbx_seq_one_letter_code
_entity_poly.pdbx_strand_id
1 'polypeptide(L)'
;MTIYYDDVAAGVFYDYVSLADTTIAPFYQDKKAETIEKASLATAGAYVDNRAFDQMNKERVRRGAIGFNVRMVARVRFKAGGWRARRRFLRVYCKDLAVGVGSNNSTGNLTGGSRQCRVGF
;
A
#
# COMPACT_ATOMS: atom_id res chain seq x y z
N MET A 1 20.91 9.32 -13.01
CA MET A 1 20.64 8.03 -12.35
C MET A 1 19.14 7.85 -12.41
N THR A 2 18.70 6.77 -13.03
CA THR A 2 17.28 6.48 -13.26
C THR A 2 16.97 5.15 -12.59
N ILE A 3 15.85 5.10 -11.89
CA ILE A 3 15.35 3.90 -11.23
C ILE A 3 14.21 3.37 -12.11
N TYR A 4 14.33 2.13 -12.55
CA TYR A 4 13.27 1.42 -13.27
C TYR A 4 12.56 0.51 -12.28
N TYR A 5 11.24 0.67 -12.17
CA TYR A 5 10.35 -0.17 -11.40
C TYR A 5 9.76 -1.20 -12.36
N ASP A 6 10.34 -2.39 -12.40
CA ASP A 6 9.98 -3.42 -13.37
C ASP A 6 8.68 -4.13 -13.00
N ASP A 7 8.43 -4.25 -11.70
CA ASP A 7 7.31 -4.98 -11.12
C ASP A 7 7.03 -4.38 -9.75
N VAL A 8 5.79 -3.96 -9.51
CA VAL A 8 5.37 -3.33 -8.26
C VAL A 8 4.08 -3.97 -7.81
N ALA A 9 4.15 -4.75 -6.74
CA ALA A 9 3.00 -5.34 -6.08
C ALA A 9 2.62 -4.50 -4.86
N ALA A 10 1.34 -4.24 -4.66
CA ALA A 10 0.82 -3.54 -3.51
C ALA A 10 -0.34 -4.32 -2.89
N GLY A 11 -0.49 -4.25 -1.58
CA GLY A 11 -1.58 -4.91 -0.86
C GLY A 11 -2.01 -4.14 0.38
N VAL A 12 -3.30 -4.22 0.67
CA VAL A 12 -3.95 -3.70 1.87
C VAL A 12 -4.23 -4.86 2.82
N PHE A 13 -3.91 -4.65 4.09
CA PHE A 13 -3.97 -5.64 5.15
C PHE A 13 -4.71 -5.05 6.35
N TYR A 14 -5.41 -5.89 7.08
CA TYR A 14 -5.83 -5.60 8.44
C TYR A 14 -5.05 -6.50 9.40
N ASP A 15 -4.23 -5.88 10.23
CA ASP A 15 -3.17 -6.57 10.98
C ASP A 15 -2.27 -7.42 10.06
N TYR A 16 -2.42 -8.75 10.09
CA TYR A 16 -1.74 -9.72 9.22
C TYR A 16 -2.61 -10.30 8.10
N VAL A 17 -3.92 -10.02 8.10
CA VAL A 17 -4.88 -10.56 7.12
C VAL A 17 -4.83 -9.73 5.84
N SER A 18 -4.57 -10.37 4.70
CA SER A 18 -4.61 -9.73 3.38
C SER A 18 -6.05 -9.49 2.95
N LEU A 19 -6.38 -8.25 2.60
CA LEU A 19 -7.74 -7.86 2.19
C LEU A 19 -7.87 -7.71 0.69
N ALA A 20 -6.88 -7.07 0.07
CA ALA A 20 -6.81 -6.89 -1.37
C ALA A 20 -5.38 -6.63 -1.80
N ASP A 21 -5.05 -7.02 -3.02
CA ASP A 21 -3.77 -6.79 -3.66
C ASP A 21 -3.95 -6.35 -5.11
N THR A 22 -2.91 -5.74 -5.66
CA THR A 22 -2.88 -5.28 -7.05
C THR A 22 -1.43 -5.14 -7.52
N THR A 23 -1.26 -5.01 -8.83
CA THR A 23 0.02 -4.69 -9.47
C THR A 23 -0.06 -3.32 -10.11
N ILE A 24 0.97 -2.50 -9.89
CA ILE A 24 1.12 -1.20 -10.54
C ILE A 24 1.94 -1.39 -11.81
N ALA A 25 1.53 -0.72 -12.90
CA ALA A 25 2.22 -0.81 -14.18
C ALA A 25 3.70 -0.36 -14.04
N PRO A 26 4.63 -0.95 -14.81
CA PRO A 26 6.03 -0.56 -14.74
C PRO A 26 6.26 0.91 -15.11
N PHE A 27 7.12 1.59 -14.35
CA PHE A 27 7.47 2.99 -14.59
C PHE A 27 8.94 3.25 -14.28
N TYR A 28 9.43 4.45 -14.57
CA TYR A 28 10.77 4.87 -14.23
C TYR A 28 10.77 6.25 -13.59
N GLN A 29 11.76 6.48 -12.73
CA GLN A 29 11.96 7.74 -12.05
C GLN A 29 13.37 8.23 -12.28
N ASP A 30 13.50 9.45 -12.81
CA ASP A 30 14.77 10.13 -12.87
C ASP A 30 15.21 10.65 -11.51
N LYS A 31 16.48 11.05 -11.42
CA LYS A 31 17.08 11.50 -10.16
C LYS A 31 16.30 12.71 -9.64
N LYS A 32 15.82 12.61 -8.38
CA LYS A 32 14.99 13.63 -7.70
C LYS A 32 13.59 13.84 -8.30
N ALA A 33 13.15 12.98 -9.22
CA ALA A 33 11.78 13.01 -9.71
C ALA A 33 10.85 12.30 -8.71
N GLU A 34 9.62 12.79 -8.61
CA GLU A 34 8.53 12.15 -7.88
C GLU A 34 7.43 11.78 -8.88
N THR A 35 6.86 10.58 -8.73
CA THR A 35 5.79 10.08 -9.59
C THR A 35 4.62 9.66 -8.72
N ILE A 36 3.43 10.13 -9.08
CA ILE A 36 2.19 9.77 -8.41
C ILE A 36 1.47 8.73 -9.25
N GLU A 37 1.37 7.51 -8.73
CA GLU A 37 0.67 6.40 -9.38
C GLU A 37 -0.68 6.16 -8.69
N LYS A 38 -1.74 6.07 -9.49
CA LYS A 38 -3.08 5.71 -9.00
C LYS A 38 -3.26 4.21 -9.11
N ALA A 39 -3.40 3.53 -7.97
CA ALA A 39 -3.69 2.11 -7.89
C ALA A 39 -5.08 1.87 -7.31
N SER A 40 -5.85 0.99 -7.95
CA SER A 40 -7.11 0.48 -7.42
C SER A 40 -6.91 -0.95 -6.95
N LEU A 41 -7.24 -1.21 -5.69
CA LEU A 41 -7.24 -2.55 -5.11
C LEU A 41 -8.69 -2.99 -4.98
N ALA A 42 -9.02 -4.13 -5.59
CA ALA A 42 -10.36 -4.69 -5.54
C ALA A 42 -10.24 -6.19 -5.30
N THR A 43 -11.10 -6.69 -4.42
CA THR A 43 -11.20 -8.12 -4.15
C THR A 43 -12.64 -8.55 -4.23
N ALA A 44 -12.86 -9.66 -4.95
CA ALA A 44 -14.12 -10.39 -4.92
C ALA A 44 -14.00 -11.52 -3.88
N GLY A 45 -14.55 -11.29 -2.69
CA GLY A 45 -14.68 -12.36 -1.68
C GLY A 45 -13.41 -12.67 -0.87
N ALA A 46 -12.66 -11.66 -0.43
CA ALA A 46 -11.59 -11.87 0.55
C ALA A 46 -12.21 -12.53 1.78
N TYR A 47 -11.69 -13.71 2.13
CA TYR A 47 -12.05 -14.33 3.39
C TYR A 47 -11.40 -13.52 4.51
N VAL A 48 -12.22 -12.74 5.19
CA VAL A 48 -11.85 -12.09 6.44
C VAL A 48 -12.38 -12.96 7.56
N ASP A 49 -11.47 -13.49 8.38
CA ASP A 49 -11.89 -14.30 9.51
C ASP A 49 -12.79 -13.49 10.47
N ASN A 50 -13.67 -14.19 11.19
CA ASN A 50 -14.66 -13.54 12.07
C ASN A 50 -14.00 -12.66 13.14
N ARG A 51 -12.78 -13.00 13.59
CA ARG A 51 -12.07 -12.22 14.61
C ARG A 51 -11.60 -10.89 14.04
N ALA A 52 -11.02 -10.88 12.85
CA ALA A 52 -10.61 -9.67 12.15
C ALA A 52 -11.82 -8.78 11.86
N PHE A 53 -12.92 -9.37 11.38
CA PHE A 53 -14.18 -8.65 11.14
C PHE A 53 -14.73 -7.99 12.41
N ASP A 54 -14.83 -8.75 13.51
CA ASP A 54 -15.31 -8.24 14.80
C ASP A 54 -14.41 -7.11 15.33
N GLN A 55 -13.10 -7.21 15.14
CA GLN A 55 -12.15 -6.20 15.59
C GLN A 55 -12.27 -4.92 14.75
N MET A 56 -12.41 -5.02 13.43
CA MET A 56 -12.71 -3.88 12.56
C MET A 56 -13.99 -3.19 13.00
N ASN A 57 -15.05 -3.96 13.28
CA ASN A 57 -16.33 -3.39 13.72
C ASN A 57 -16.21 -2.68 15.07
N LYS A 58 -15.47 -3.25 16.03
CA LYS A 58 -15.17 -2.61 17.32
C LYS A 58 -14.37 -1.32 17.16
N GLU A 59 -13.35 -1.30 16.30
CA GLU A 59 -12.58 -0.09 16.00
C GLU A 59 -13.47 0.99 15.38
N ARG A 60 -14.28 0.62 14.39
CA ARG A 60 -15.25 1.51 13.76
C ARG A 60 -16.21 2.13 14.78
N VAL A 61 -16.83 1.33 15.65
CA VAL A 61 -17.80 1.83 16.64
C VAL A 61 -17.13 2.74 17.68
N ARG A 62 -15.90 2.41 18.11
CA ARG A 62 -15.20 3.16 19.17
C ARG A 62 -14.50 4.43 18.67
N ARG A 63 -13.93 4.40 17.47
CA ARG A 63 -13.05 5.45 16.94
C ARG A 63 -13.62 6.15 15.70
N GLY A 64 -14.69 5.63 15.11
CA GLY A 64 -15.20 6.08 13.80
C GLY A 64 -14.28 5.75 12.62
N ALA A 65 -13.22 4.97 12.85
CA ALA A 65 -12.21 4.66 11.86
C ALA A 65 -11.63 3.26 12.06
N ILE A 66 -11.14 2.67 10.98
CA ILE A 66 -10.50 1.35 10.96
C ILE A 66 -9.04 1.54 10.52
N GLY A 67 -8.10 0.94 11.25
CA GLY A 67 -6.68 1.01 10.93
C GLY A 67 -6.26 -0.05 9.91
N PHE A 68 -5.80 0.37 8.73
CA PHE A 68 -5.28 -0.54 7.71
C PHE A 68 -3.76 -0.44 7.56
N ASN A 69 -3.15 -1.53 7.13
CA ASN A 69 -1.75 -1.61 6.79
C ASN A 69 -1.61 -1.69 5.27
N VAL A 70 -0.71 -0.91 4.68
CA VAL A 70 -0.36 -1.03 3.25
C VAL A 70 1.06 -1.55 3.14
N ARG A 71 1.23 -2.60 2.34
CA ARG A 71 2.54 -3.16 1.98
C ARG A 71 2.73 -3.01 0.48
N MET A 72 3.92 -2.62 0.06
CA MET A 72 4.29 -2.60 -1.34
C MET A 72 5.68 -3.21 -1.51
N VAL A 73 5.86 -4.00 -2.56
CA VAL A 73 7.15 -4.59 -2.94
C VAL A 73 7.42 -4.22 -4.39
N ALA A 74 8.56 -3.60 -4.64
CA ALA A 74 8.98 -3.22 -5.98
C ALA A 74 10.30 -3.91 -6.35
N ARG A 75 10.34 -4.54 -7.52
CA ARG A 75 11.59 -4.99 -8.15
C ARG A 75 12.15 -3.83 -8.96
N VAL A 76 13.31 -3.32 -8.55
CA VAL A 76 13.93 -2.15 -9.17
C VAL A 76 15.29 -2.44 -9.81
N ARG A 77 15.60 -1.69 -10.87
CA ARG A 77 16.92 -1.62 -11.51
C ARG A 77 17.43 -0.20 -11.51
N PHE A 78 18.67 -0.01 -11.09
CA PHE A 78 19.34 1.29 -11.14
C PHE A 78 20.19 1.39 -12.41
N LYS A 79 20.04 2.49 -13.14
CA LYS A 79 20.87 2.83 -14.31
C LYS A 79 21.60 4.15 -14.06
N ALA A 80 22.92 4.14 -14.21
CA ALA A 80 23.75 5.33 -14.12
C ALA A 80 24.77 5.34 -15.26
N GLY A 81 24.56 6.20 -16.26
CA GLY A 81 25.40 6.23 -17.47
C GLY A 81 25.35 4.90 -18.23
N GLY A 82 26.53 4.37 -18.58
CA GLY A 82 26.69 3.04 -19.20
C GLY A 82 26.58 1.85 -18.24
N TRP A 83 26.52 2.09 -16.93
CA TRP A 83 26.49 1.02 -15.93
C TRP A 83 25.06 0.66 -15.53
N ARG A 84 24.69 -0.61 -15.71
CA ARG A 84 23.43 -1.21 -15.23
C ARG A 84 23.71 -1.94 -13.92
N ALA A 85 23.12 -1.47 -12.82
CA ALA A 85 23.26 -2.12 -11.52
C ALA A 85 22.38 -3.38 -11.42
N ARG A 86 22.70 -4.25 -10.45
CA ARG A 86 21.91 -5.45 -10.12
C ARG A 86 20.47 -5.08 -9.72
N ARG A 87 19.54 -5.98 -10.01
CA ARG A 87 18.14 -5.90 -9.54
C ARG A 87 18.12 -5.91 -8.01
N ARG A 88 17.29 -5.05 -7.41
CA ARG A 88 17.04 -5.00 -5.96
C ARG A 88 15.53 -5.07 -5.71
N PHE A 89 15.16 -5.50 -4.51
CA PHE A 89 13.79 -5.35 -4.03
C PHE A 89 13.72 -4.15 -3.09
N LEU A 90 12.69 -3.33 -3.26
CA LEU A 90 12.29 -2.29 -2.32
C LEU A 90 11.02 -2.79 -1.63
N ARG A 91 10.96 -2.64 -0.31
CA ARG A 91 9.79 -2.98 0.51
C ARG A 91 9.32 -1.72 1.21
N VAL A 92 8.06 -1.37 0.99
CA VAL A 92 7.41 -0.22 1.62
C VAL A 92 6.34 -0.72 2.57
N TYR A 93 6.28 -0.13 3.76
CA TYR A 93 5.30 -0.47 4.78
C TYR A 93 4.72 0.78 5.42
N CYS A 94 3.41 0.96 5.26
CA CYS A 94 2.59 1.95 5.93
C CYS A 94 1.78 1.24 7.01
N LYS A 95 2.01 1.55 8.29
CA LYS A 95 1.31 0.95 9.41
C LYS A 95 0.22 1.88 9.94
N ASP A 96 -0.98 1.36 10.18
CA ASP A 96 -2.07 2.09 10.85
C ASP A 96 -2.52 3.35 10.08
N LEU A 97 -2.92 3.13 8.83
CA LEU A 97 -3.62 4.11 8.01
C LEU A 97 -5.10 4.10 8.41
N ALA A 98 -5.51 5.09 9.19
CA ALA A 98 -6.88 5.20 9.67
C ALA A 98 -7.82 5.62 8.54
N VAL A 99 -8.80 4.78 8.23
CA VAL A 99 -9.86 5.08 7.27
C VAL A 99 -11.13 5.35 8.05
N GLY A 100 -11.59 6.60 8.00
CA GLY A 100 -12.82 7.04 8.64
C GLY A 100 -14.02 6.49 7.87
N VAL A 101 -14.89 5.75 8.55
CA VAL A 101 -16.08 5.13 7.96
C VAL A 101 -17.30 5.66 8.71
N GLY A 102 -18.17 6.40 8.03
CA GLY A 102 -19.41 6.91 8.61
C GLY A 102 -20.29 5.79 9.16
N SER A 103 -21.08 6.04 10.21
CA SER A 103 -21.86 5.03 10.93
C SER A 103 -22.74 4.14 10.04
N ASN A 104 -23.31 4.70 8.96
CA ASN A 104 -24.18 3.98 8.02
C ASN A 104 -23.58 3.83 6.61
N ASN A 105 -22.30 4.18 6.42
CA ASN A 105 -21.66 4.11 5.11
C ASN A 105 -20.78 2.86 5.00
N SER A 106 -20.68 2.30 3.79
CA SER A 106 -19.68 1.28 3.45
C SER A 106 -18.40 1.87 2.86
N THR A 107 -18.41 3.17 2.59
CA THR A 107 -17.27 3.93 2.07
C THR A 107 -16.59 4.71 3.18
N GLY A 108 -15.28 4.90 3.02
CA GLY A 108 -14.47 5.67 3.95
C GLY A 108 -13.30 6.34 3.27
N ASN A 109 -12.76 7.37 3.93
CA ASN A 109 -11.62 8.13 3.45
C ASN A 109 -10.47 8.03 4.45
N LEU A 110 -9.24 8.09 3.94
CA LEU A 110 -8.05 8.16 4.78
C LEU A 110 -8.09 9.43 5.63
N THR A 111 -8.04 9.28 6.95
CA THR A 111 -7.92 10.40 7.88
C THR A 111 -6.45 10.77 8.05
N GLY A 112 -6.17 12.08 8.15
CA GLY A 112 -4.80 12.59 8.30
C GLY A 112 -4.01 12.79 7.00
N GLY A 113 -4.58 12.49 5.83
CA GLY A 113 -3.97 12.79 4.53
C GLY A 113 -2.78 11.89 4.16
N SER A 114 -2.02 12.33 3.16
CA SER A 114 -0.82 11.60 2.70
C SER A 114 0.31 11.69 3.73
N ARG A 115 1.07 10.59 3.86
CA ARG A 115 2.25 10.55 4.72
C ARG A 115 3.33 9.64 4.15
N GLN A 116 4.57 9.87 4.57
CA GLN A 116 5.69 9.02 4.21
C GLN A 116 5.63 7.69 4.97
N CYS A 117 5.88 6.60 4.25
CA CYS A 117 5.91 5.26 4.81
C CYS A 117 7.35 4.76 4.97
N ARG A 118 7.52 3.71 5.77
CA ARG A 118 8.85 3.13 5.98
C ARG A 118 9.27 2.38 4.73
N VAL A 119 10.49 2.63 4.27
CA VAL A 119 11.09 1.94 3.12
C VAL A 119 12.29 1.15 3.62
N GLY A 120 12.37 -0.12 3.22
CA GLY A 120 13.48 -1.02 3.49
C GLY A 120 13.89 -1.79 2.23
N PHE A 121 15.08 -2.38 2.28
CA PHE A 121 15.64 -3.24 1.24
C PHE A 121 15.60 -4.71 1.68
#